data_AF-A0A537IDY7-F1
#
_entry.id   AF-A0A537IDY7-F1
#
_cell.length_a   1.000
_cell.length_b   1.000
_cell.length_c   1.000
_cell.angle_alpha   90.00
_cell.angle_beta   90.00
_cell.angle_gamma   90.00
#
_symmetry.space_group_name_H-M   'P 1'
#
loop_
_entity.id
_entity.type
_entity.pdbx_description
1 polymer ?
#
loop_
_entity_poly.entity_id
_entity_poly.type
_entity_poly.pdbx_seq_one_letter_code
_entity_poly.pdbx_strand_id
1 'polypeptide(L)'
;MTESSPRPEFVRSRKFYVGIILVAALVLSSWYGASQYLQHLYPANSTSSANSASINVMFNYGNGSTNWFNSTLVPRGSSFYNTTVSLTNGRLEAKYYDTFHEHFVSSINGVKNSGASYWEIWIYCTRDRAWMSSSWGADLLKPTTNGLSIKNSVGHQVLLSSNALAWSYQASSDTPPLPGAAKVDLCSS
;
A
#
# COMPACT_ATOMS: atom_id res chain seq x y z
N MET A 1 21.53 30.50 -64.52
CA MET A 1 21.84 29.60 -63.39
C MET A 1 21.29 30.24 -62.13
N THR A 2 20.57 29.46 -61.35
CA THR A 2 19.61 29.82 -60.30
C THR A 2 20.22 30.58 -59.11
N GLU A 3 19.59 31.71 -58.79
CA GLU A 3 19.84 32.53 -57.60
C GLU A 3 19.39 31.80 -56.33
N SER A 4 20.32 31.51 -55.43
CA SER A 4 20.06 30.76 -54.20
C SER A 4 19.40 31.66 -53.15
N SER A 5 18.11 31.46 -52.93
CA SER A 5 17.37 32.09 -51.83
C SER A 5 17.89 31.60 -50.46
N PRO A 6 18.29 32.49 -49.53
CA PRO A 6 18.77 32.07 -48.21
C PRO A 6 17.63 31.54 -47.34
N ARG A 7 17.86 30.36 -46.74
CA ARG A 7 16.94 29.66 -45.83
C ARG A 7 16.89 30.43 -44.49
N PRO A 8 15.70 30.66 -43.88
CA PRO A 8 15.63 31.38 -42.62
C PRO A 8 16.24 30.55 -41.49
N GLU A 9 17.38 31.00 -40.95
CA GLU A 9 17.92 30.48 -39.71
C GLU A 9 17.02 30.95 -38.56
N PHE A 10 16.34 30.02 -37.90
CA PHE A 10 15.60 30.29 -36.67
C PHE A 10 16.60 30.65 -35.56
N VAL A 11 16.97 31.93 -35.46
CA VAL A 11 17.78 32.45 -34.36
C VAL A 11 16.95 32.35 -33.08
N ARG A 12 17.19 31.29 -32.31
CA ARG A 12 16.46 31.00 -31.08
C ARG A 12 16.74 32.10 -30.06
N SER A 13 15.77 33.00 -29.88
CA SER A 13 15.96 34.19 -29.06
C SER A 13 16.29 33.85 -27.61
N ARG A 14 17.02 34.72 -26.91
CA ARG A 14 17.37 34.57 -25.49
C ARG A 14 16.13 34.35 -24.60
N LYS A 15 14.96 34.88 -24.99
CA LYS A 15 13.67 34.68 -24.32
C LYS A 15 13.19 33.22 -24.37
N PHE A 16 13.52 32.50 -25.45
CA PHE A 16 13.19 31.09 -25.59
C PHE A 16 13.93 30.22 -24.56
N TYR A 17 15.22 30.48 -24.34
CA TYR A 17 16.00 29.76 -23.31
C TYR A 17 15.53 30.09 -21.89
N VAL A 18 15.17 31.35 -21.63
CA VAL A 18 14.56 31.76 -20.35
C VAL A 18 13.26 30.98 -20.09
N GLY A 19 12.42 30.80 -21.11
CA GLY A 19 11.20 29.99 -21.01
C GLY A 19 11.48 28.53 -20.64
N ILE A 20 12.46 27.89 -21.27
CA ILE A 20 12.85 26.50 -20.95
C ILE A 20 13.33 26.39 -19.50
N ILE A 21 14.16 27.32 -19.04
CA ILE A 21 14.70 27.32 -17.67
C ILE A 21 13.56 27.41 -16.64
N LEU A 22 12.57 28.26 -16.88
CA LEU A 22 11.42 28.42 -15.98
C LEU A 22 10.56 27.14 -15.91
N VAL A 23 10.29 26.50 -17.05
CA VAL A 23 9.56 25.23 -17.07
C VAL A 23 10.33 24.13 -16.37
N ALA A 24 11.64 24.02 -16.62
CA ALA A 24 12.49 23.04 -15.94
C ALA A 24 12.52 23.27 -14.42
N ALA A 25 12.59 24.53 -13.97
CA ALA A 25 12.55 24.87 -12.55
C ALA A 25 11.22 24.47 -11.89
N LEU A 26 10.08 24.65 -12.57
CA LEU A 26 8.76 24.22 -12.07
C LEU A 26 8.62 22.70 -12.00
N VAL A 27 9.14 21.98 -13.00
CA VAL A 27 9.12 20.51 -12.98
C VAL A 27 10.01 19.98 -11.87
N LEU A 28 11.21 20.55 -11.68
CA LEU A 28 12.14 20.16 -10.63
C LEU A 28 11.60 20.48 -9.24
N SER A 29 10.98 21.64 -9.04
CA SER A 29 10.40 22.00 -7.74
C SER A 29 9.18 21.14 -7.40
N SER A 30 8.32 20.83 -8.38
CA SER A 30 7.20 19.91 -8.22
C SER A 30 7.67 18.49 -7.90
N TRP A 31 8.64 17.97 -8.65
CA TRP A 31 9.25 16.67 -8.39
C TRP A 31 9.90 16.61 -7.01
N TYR A 32 10.68 17.63 -6.64
CA TYR A 32 11.31 17.72 -5.33
C TYR A 32 10.27 17.77 -4.20
N GLY A 33 9.24 18.61 -4.31
CA GLY A 33 8.14 18.69 -3.35
C GLY A 33 7.39 17.36 -3.21
N ALA A 34 7.08 16.69 -4.33
CA ALA A 34 6.47 15.36 -4.33
C ALA A 34 7.38 14.32 -3.68
N SER A 35 8.70 14.36 -3.95
CA SER A 35 9.67 13.43 -3.35
C SER A 35 9.76 13.60 -1.83
N GLN A 36 9.79 14.84 -1.34
CA GLN A 36 9.81 15.16 0.09
C GLN A 36 8.50 14.75 0.75
N TYR A 37 7.37 15.01 0.10
CA TYR A 37 6.05 14.61 0.57
C TYR A 37 5.93 13.08 0.69
N LEU A 38 6.40 12.35 -0.33
CA LEU A 38 6.48 10.90 -0.32
C LEU A 38 7.43 10.38 0.77
N GLN A 39 8.58 11.03 1.01
CA GLN A 39 9.48 10.66 2.11
C GLN A 39 8.84 10.86 3.49
N HIS A 40 7.99 11.88 3.65
CA HIS A 40 7.24 12.07 4.89
C HIS A 40 6.16 11.00 5.12
N LEU A 41 5.49 10.57 4.05
CA LEU A 41 4.51 9.48 4.09
C LEU A 41 5.17 8.10 4.22
N TYR A 42 6.38 7.96 3.66
CA TYR A 42 7.17 6.73 3.61
C TYR A 42 8.61 7.03 4.06
N PRO A 43 8.86 7.26 5.36
CA PRO A 43 10.21 7.50 5.84
C PRO A 43 11.10 6.30 5.50
N ALA A 44 12.16 6.56 4.71
CA ALA A 44 13.20 5.59 4.41
C ALA A 44 14.03 5.35 5.67
N ASN A 45 13.51 4.53 6.58
CA ASN A 45 14.27 4.07 7.73
C ASN A 45 15.32 3.09 7.22
N SER A 46 16.59 3.50 7.34
CA SER A 46 17.75 2.63 7.24
C SER A 46 17.47 1.35 8.03
N THR A 47 17.42 0.23 7.33
CA THR A 47 17.08 -1.11 7.79
C THR A 47 18.12 -1.64 8.77
N SER A 48 18.11 -1.09 9.97
CA SER A 48 18.64 -1.73 11.17
C SER A 48 17.56 -2.69 11.67
N SER A 49 17.91 -3.95 11.96
CA SER A 49 16.95 -4.97 12.45
C SER A 49 16.21 -4.54 13.73
N ALA A 50 16.77 -3.56 14.45
CA ALA A 50 16.14 -2.92 15.60
C ALA A 50 14.88 -2.12 15.26
N ASN A 51 14.67 -1.71 14.00
CA ASN A 51 13.59 -0.82 13.57
C ASN A 51 12.65 -1.43 12.52
N SER A 52 12.70 -2.75 12.31
CA SER A 52 11.81 -3.46 11.40
C SER A 52 10.94 -4.47 12.13
N ALA A 53 9.84 -4.84 11.47
CA ALA A 53 8.98 -5.97 11.82
C ALA A 53 8.94 -6.93 10.63
N SER A 54 8.82 -8.24 10.88
CA SER A 54 8.64 -9.24 9.83
C SER A 54 7.17 -9.64 9.77
N ILE A 55 6.60 -9.68 8.57
CA ILE A 55 5.21 -10.06 8.34
C ILE A 55 5.07 -10.95 7.10
N ASN A 56 4.14 -11.89 7.16
CA ASN A 56 3.70 -12.64 5.98
C ASN A 56 2.43 -11.99 5.41
N VAL A 57 2.41 -11.73 4.11
CA VAL A 57 1.26 -11.13 3.44
C VAL A 57 0.83 -12.01 2.26
N MET A 58 -0.45 -12.36 2.21
CA MET A 58 -1.05 -13.04 1.06
C MET A 58 -1.99 -12.11 0.29
N PHE A 59 -1.97 -12.22 -1.03
CA PHE A 59 -3.01 -11.67 -1.90
C PHE A 59 -3.75 -12.81 -2.58
N ASN A 60 -5.05 -12.97 -2.32
CA ASN A 60 -5.94 -13.87 -3.05
C ASN A 60 -6.84 -13.05 -3.97
N TYR A 61 -6.78 -13.31 -5.29
CA TYR A 61 -7.51 -12.57 -6.31
C TYR A 61 -8.90 -13.13 -6.64
N GLY A 62 -9.38 -14.14 -5.90
CA GLY A 62 -10.72 -14.73 -6.08
C GLY A 62 -10.87 -15.66 -7.30
N ASN A 63 -9.88 -15.69 -8.19
CA ASN A 63 -9.85 -16.55 -9.39
C ASN A 63 -8.97 -17.81 -9.20
N GLY A 64 -8.66 -18.16 -7.95
CA GLY A 64 -7.73 -19.25 -7.59
C GLY A 64 -6.25 -18.85 -7.60
N SER A 65 -5.91 -17.64 -8.08
CA SER A 65 -4.55 -17.11 -7.98
C SER A 65 -4.28 -16.55 -6.60
N THR A 66 -3.15 -16.94 -6.01
CA THR A 66 -2.63 -16.37 -4.76
C THR A 66 -1.17 -15.96 -4.92
N ASN A 67 -0.76 -14.90 -4.24
CA ASN A 67 0.63 -14.48 -4.14
C ASN A 67 1.02 -14.31 -2.68
N TRP A 68 2.14 -14.90 -2.28
CA TRP A 68 2.66 -14.88 -0.92
C TRP A 68 3.97 -14.10 -0.83
N PHE A 69 4.01 -13.17 0.12
CA PHE A 69 5.19 -12.44 0.52
C PHE A 69 5.59 -12.86 1.93
N ASN A 70 6.54 -13.78 2.02
CA ASN A 70 6.95 -14.39 3.27
C ASN A 70 8.08 -13.60 3.94
N SER A 71 8.02 -13.47 5.27
CA SER A 71 9.03 -12.82 6.09
C SER A 71 9.42 -11.40 5.61
N THR A 72 8.43 -10.67 5.08
CA THR A 72 8.63 -9.31 4.54
C THR A 72 9.06 -8.38 5.68
N LEU A 73 10.23 -7.77 5.54
CA LEU A 73 10.70 -6.75 6.47
C LEU A 73 10.04 -5.41 6.14
N VAL A 74 9.26 -4.91 7.10
CA VAL A 74 8.62 -3.60 7.01
C VAL A 74 9.13 -2.68 8.12
N PRO A 75 9.18 -1.35 7.90
CA PRO A 75 9.53 -0.40 8.96
C PRO A 75 8.58 -0.55 10.16
N ARG A 76 9.11 -0.56 11.38
CA ARG A 76 8.29 -0.66 12.59
C ARG A 76 7.30 0.52 12.65
N GLY A 77 6.04 0.21 12.91
CA GLY A 77 4.96 1.20 12.99
C GLY A 77 4.30 1.56 11.66
N SER A 78 4.78 1.01 10.54
CA SER A 78 4.10 1.08 9.25
C SER A 78 2.70 0.47 9.34
N SER A 79 1.73 1.07 8.67
CA SER A 79 0.42 0.45 8.51
C SER A 79 0.47 -0.71 7.52
N PHE A 80 -0.54 -1.58 7.58
CA PHE A 80 -0.77 -2.61 6.58
C PHE A 80 -1.08 -1.99 5.21
N TYR A 81 -1.71 -0.81 5.17
CA TYR A 81 -1.86 -0.02 3.95
C TYR A 81 -0.50 0.30 3.30
N ASN A 82 0.43 0.92 4.04
CA ASN A 82 1.76 1.24 3.52
C ASN A 82 2.55 -0.01 3.12
N THR A 83 2.41 -1.09 3.89
CA THR A 83 2.98 -2.40 3.54
C THR A 83 2.44 -2.89 2.20
N THR A 84 1.13 -2.76 1.98
CA THR A 84 0.46 -3.15 0.74
C THR A 84 0.92 -2.31 -0.44
N VAL A 85 1.03 -0.99 -0.29
CA VAL A 85 1.58 -0.09 -1.32
C VAL A 85 2.98 -0.54 -1.73
N SER A 86 3.85 -0.84 -0.75
CA SER A 86 5.21 -1.31 -1.01
C SER A 86 5.23 -2.65 -1.74
N LEU A 87 4.46 -3.64 -1.28
CA LEU A 87 4.44 -4.99 -1.85
C LEU A 87 3.86 -5.04 -3.26
N THR A 88 2.97 -4.12 -3.59
CA THR A 88 2.34 -4.01 -4.92
C THR A 88 3.09 -3.07 -5.86
N ASN A 89 4.23 -2.53 -5.43
CA ASN A 89 4.98 -1.50 -6.17
C ASN A 89 4.09 -0.31 -6.58
N GLY A 90 3.21 0.12 -5.67
CA GLY A 90 2.28 1.22 -5.91
C GLY A 90 1.06 0.87 -6.76
N ARG A 91 0.86 -0.40 -7.15
CA ARG A 91 -0.33 -0.87 -7.88
C ARG A 91 -1.52 -1.09 -6.94
N LEU A 92 -1.87 -0.04 -6.20
CA LEU A 92 -2.98 0.01 -5.25
C LEU A 92 -3.83 1.23 -5.59
N GLU A 93 -5.14 1.06 -5.76
CA GLU A 93 -6.09 2.18 -5.81
C GLU A 93 -6.87 2.19 -4.50
N ALA A 94 -6.87 3.33 -3.82
CA ALA A 94 -7.63 3.56 -2.60
C ALA A 94 -8.08 5.01 -2.51
N LYS A 95 -9.15 5.25 -1.77
CA LYS A 95 -9.62 6.59 -1.42
C LYS A 95 -9.49 6.80 0.08
N TYR A 96 -8.83 7.88 0.48
CA TYR A 96 -8.77 8.29 1.87
C TYR A 96 -10.07 9.00 2.27
N TYR A 97 -10.58 8.66 3.45
CA TYR A 97 -11.77 9.27 4.03
C TYR A 97 -11.41 9.91 5.37
N ASP A 98 -11.42 11.25 5.43
CA ASP A 98 -11.06 12.01 6.64
C ASP A 98 -11.89 11.61 7.86
N THR A 99 -13.19 11.38 7.68
CA THR A 99 -14.11 10.99 8.76
C THR A 99 -13.70 9.69 9.47
N PHE A 100 -13.07 8.77 8.74
CA PHE A 100 -12.65 7.48 9.27
C PHE A 100 -11.15 7.40 9.54
N HIS A 101 -10.37 8.39 9.06
CA HIS A 101 -8.92 8.36 9.05
C HIS A 101 -8.34 7.08 8.42
N GLU A 102 -8.98 6.60 7.34
CA GLU A 102 -8.68 5.30 6.72
C GLU A 102 -8.71 5.37 5.19
N HIS A 103 -7.89 4.54 4.55
CA HIS A 103 -7.86 4.30 3.11
C HIS A 103 -8.74 3.10 2.74
N PHE A 104 -9.77 3.37 1.96
CA PHE A 104 -10.68 2.35 1.46
C PHE A 104 -10.13 1.86 0.13
N VAL A 105 -9.60 0.64 0.13
CA VAL A 105 -8.97 0.02 -1.03
C VAL A 105 -10.05 -0.42 -2.03
N SER A 106 -9.88 0.01 -3.29
CA SER A 106 -10.78 -0.30 -4.40
C SER A 106 -10.12 -1.16 -5.49
N SER A 107 -8.79 -1.28 -5.50
CA SER A 107 -8.05 -2.11 -6.46
C SER A 107 -6.70 -2.51 -5.92
N ILE A 108 -6.30 -3.77 -6.15
CA ILE A 108 -4.95 -4.27 -5.87
C ILE A 108 -4.44 -5.00 -7.11
N ASN A 109 -3.23 -4.63 -7.57
CA ASN A 109 -2.57 -5.19 -8.75
C ASN A 109 -3.38 -5.17 -10.05
N GLY A 110 -4.42 -4.32 -10.13
CA GLY A 110 -5.29 -4.17 -11.29
C GLY A 110 -6.62 -4.91 -11.19
N VAL A 111 -6.85 -5.69 -10.12
CA VAL A 111 -8.16 -6.29 -9.83
C VAL A 111 -8.96 -5.30 -8.98
N LYS A 112 -10.01 -4.75 -9.58
CA LYS A 112 -10.89 -3.74 -8.99
C LYS A 112 -12.10 -4.36 -8.31
N ASN A 113 -12.61 -3.71 -7.26
CA ASN A 113 -13.93 -4.01 -6.69
C ASN A 113 -15.00 -3.96 -7.80
N SER A 114 -15.88 -4.95 -7.82
CA SER A 114 -16.91 -5.08 -8.84
C SER A 114 -18.15 -5.80 -8.32
N GLY A 115 -19.31 -5.15 -8.44
CA GLY A 115 -20.58 -5.67 -7.95
C GLY A 115 -20.52 -6.01 -6.47
N ALA A 116 -20.78 -7.27 -6.13
CA ALA A 116 -20.70 -7.78 -4.76
C ALA A 116 -19.27 -8.14 -4.32
N SER A 117 -18.29 -8.17 -5.21
CA SER A 117 -16.91 -8.59 -4.90
C SER A 117 -16.02 -7.40 -4.54
N TYR A 118 -15.34 -7.50 -3.41
CA TYR A 118 -14.45 -6.46 -2.89
C TYR A 118 -13.24 -7.04 -2.16
N TRP A 119 -12.23 -6.19 -1.97
CA TRP A 119 -11.04 -6.52 -1.20
C TRP A 119 -11.30 -6.48 0.30
N GLU A 120 -11.05 -7.60 0.97
CA GLU A 120 -11.19 -7.77 2.41
C GLU A 120 -9.87 -8.14 3.06
N ILE A 121 -9.72 -7.73 4.33
CA ILE A 121 -8.54 -8.07 5.12
C ILE A 121 -8.86 -9.25 6.03
N TRP A 122 -7.94 -10.21 6.04
CA TRP A 122 -8.00 -11.39 6.89
C TRP A 122 -6.75 -11.47 7.75
N ILE A 123 -6.93 -11.88 9.01
CA ILE A 123 -5.89 -12.02 10.02
C ILE A 123 -5.74 -13.49 10.34
N TYR A 124 -4.52 -14.03 10.25
CA TYR A 124 -4.27 -15.41 10.66
C TYR A 124 -4.03 -15.46 12.17
N CYS A 125 -4.92 -16.13 12.90
CA CYS A 125 -4.80 -16.37 14.33
C CYS A 125 -3.85 -17.56 14.55
N THR A 126 -2.61 -17.27 14.95
CA THR A 126 -1.55 -18.30 15.00
C THR A 126 -1.87 -19.41 16.01
N ARG A 127 -2.52 -19.09 17.14
CA ARG A 127 -2.91 -20.07 18.16
C ARG A 127 -4.03 -20.99 17.69
N ASP A 128 -5.06 -20.41 17.09
CA ASP A 128 -6.25 -21.14 16.62
C ASP A 128 -6.02 -21.89 15.29
N ARG A 129 -4.91 -21.55 14.60
CA ARG A 129 -4.60 -22.04 13.24
C ARG A 129 -5.75 -21.76 12.26
N ALA A 130 -6.40 -20.62 12.44
CA ALA A 130 -7.60 -20.22 11.72
C ALA A 130 -7.50 -18.76 11.27
N TRP A 131 -8.34 -18.39 10.30
CA TRP A 131 -8.46 -17.04 9.80
C TRP A 131 -9.63 -16.31 10.45
N MET A 132 -9.42 -15.04 10.76
CA MET A 132 -10.43 -14.13 11.26
C MET A 132 -10.60 -12.99 10.25
N SER A 133 -11.84 -12.65 9.92
CA SER A 133 -12.11 -11.47 9.11
C SER A 133 -11.77 -10.22 9.93
N SER A 134 -11.01 -9.28 9.36
CA SER A 134 -10.60 -8.09 10.09
C SER A 134 -11.77 -7.11 10.22
N SER A 135 -12.12 -6.74 11.45
CA SER A 135 -12.97 -5.58 11.73
C SER A 135 -12.21 -4.25 11.67
N TRP A 136 -10.89 -4.29 11.43
CA TRP A 136 -10.01 -3.12 11.39
C TRP A 136 -9.54 -2.82 9.97
N GLY A 137 -9.47 -1.53 9.66
CA GLY A 137 -8.93 -1.02 8.41
C GLY A 137 -7.41 -1.24 8.28
N ALA A 138 -6.93 -1.06 7.06
CA ALA A 138 -5.53 -1.29 6.73
C ALA A 138 -4.59 -0.26 7.39
N ASP A 139 -5.08 0.93 7.76
CA ASP A 139 -4.26 1.95 8.42
C ASP A 139 -4.05 1.66 9.91
N LEU A 140 -5.01 1.00 10.56
CA LEU A 140 -4.95 0.61 11.98
C LEU A 140 -4.10 -0.62 12.25
N LEU A 141 -3.99 -1.55 11.30
CA LEU A 141 -3.20 -2.77 11.44
C LEU A 141 -1.71 -2.46 11.30
N LYS A 142 -0.94 -2.67 12.37
CA LYS A 142 0.49 -2.34 12.41
C LYS A 142 1.34 -3.55 12.76
N PRO A 143 2.19 -4.04 11.83
CA PRO A 143 3.12 -5.11 12.11
C PRO A 143 4.12 -4.74 13.21
N THR A 144 4.40 -5.70 14.08
CA THR A 144 5.35 -5.61 15.19
C THR A 144 6.26 -6.82 15.19
N THR A 145 7.29 -6.83 16.04
CA THR A 145 8.18 -8.00 16.17
C THR A 145 7.47 -9.23 16.72
N ASN A 146 6.38 -9.06 17.47
CA ASN A 146 5.67 -10.12 18.18
C ASN A 146 4.29 -10.42 17.59
N GLY A 147 4.00 -9.87 16.40
CA GLY A 147 2.75 -10.08 15.67
C GLY A 147 2.13 -8.78 15.18
N LEU A 148 0.82 -8.62 15.33
CA LEU A 148 0.10 -7.43 14.88
C LEU A 148 -0.36 -6.59 16.06
N SER A 149 -0.20 -5.28 15.96
CA SER A 149 -0.80 -4.33 16.90
C SER A 149 -1.92 -3.56 16.23
N ILE A 150 -2.97 -3.30 17.00
CA ILE A 150 -4.07 -2.40 16.66
C ILE A 150 -4.20 -1.37 17.78
N LYS A 151 -4.74 -0.19 17.47
CA LYS A 151 -5.19 0.76 18.49
C LYS A 151 -6.70 0.68 18.60
N ASN A 152 -7.21 0.52 19.82
CA ASN A 152 -8.66 0.57 20.05
C ASN A 152 -9.17 2.02 20.10
N SER A 153 -10.48 2.19 20.29
CA SER A 153 -11.16 3.49 20.32
C SER A 153 -10.70 4.43 21.44
N VAL A 154 -10.07 3.90 22.49
CA VAL A 154 -9.47 4.66 23.62
C VAL A 154 -7.96 4.82 23.49
N GLY A 155 -7.37 4.43 22.35
CA GLY A 155 -5.95 4.61 22.05
C GLY A 155 -5.01 3.58 22.68
N HIS A 156 -5.54 2.58 23.39
CA HIS A 156 -4.75 1.47 23.90
C HIS A 156 -4.34 0.52 22.78
N GLN A 157 -3.08 0.08 22.82
CA GLN A 157 -2.57 -0.91 21.88
C GLN A 157 -3.00 -2.31 22.33
N VAL A 158 -3.60 -3.06 21.41
CA VAL A 158 -3.90 -4.48 21.58
C VAL A 158 -2.98 -5.26 20.66
N LEU A 159 -2.31 -6.27 21.20
CA LEU A 159 -1.44 -7.16 20.45
C LEU A 159 -2.21 -8.43 20.08
N LEU A 160 -2.29 -8.73 18.79
CA LEU A 160 -2.86 -9.94 18.25
C LEU A 160 -1.74 -10.94 17.99
N SER A 161 -1.93 -12.18 18.47
CA SER A 161 -1.05 -13.30 18.14
C SER A 161 -1.28 -13.73 16.69
N SER A 162 -0.63 -13.00 15.79
CA SER A 162 -0.74 -13.19 14.35
C SER A 162 0.59 -12.87 13.68
N ASN A 163 1.01 -13.73 12.77
CA ASN A 163 2.20 -13.54 11.95
C ASN A 163 1.87 -13.38 10.46
N ALA A 164 0.59 -13.38 10.08
CA ALA A 164 0.17 -13.30 8.69
C ALA A 164 -1.12 -12.49 8.50
N LEU A 165 -1.13 -11.66 7.47
CA LEU A 165 -2.28 -10.93 6.95
C LEU A 165 -2.58 -11.38 5.53
N ALA A 166 -3.83 -11.26 5.12
CA ALA A 166 -4.21 -11.51 3.73
C ALA A 166 -5.18 -10.44 3.24
N TRP A 167 -5.02 -10.08 1.97
CA TRP A 167 -6.07 -9.47 1.17
C TRP A 167 -6.79 -10.57 0.39
N SER A 168 -8.10 -10.66 0.52
CA SER A 168 -8.95 -11.60 -0.23
C SER A 168 -9.94 -10.84 -1.08
N TYR A 169 -9.98 -11.11 -2.38
CA TYR A 169 -10.99 -10.58 -3.28
C TYR A 169 -12.16 -11.58 -3.39
N GLN A 170 -13.29 -11.25 -2.78
CA GLN A 170 -14.43 -12.16 -2.72
C GLN A 170 -15.76 -11.42 -2.54
N ALA A 171 -16.86 -12.14 -2.76
CA ALA A 171 -18.21 -11.58 -2.66
C ALA A 171 -18.85 -11.70 -1.26
N SER A 172 -18.26 -12.51 -0.38
CA SER A 172 -18.77 -12.77 0.97
C SER A 172 -17.62 -12.80 1.96
N SER A 173 -17.80 -12.14 3.09
CA SER A 173 -16.85 -12.11 4.21
C SER A 173 -16.86 -13.39 5.05
N ASP A 174 -17.68 -14.37 4.70
CA ASP A 174 -17.80 -15.62 5.46
C ASP A 174 -16.83 -16.71 5.04
N THR A 175 -16.21 -16.57 3.86
CA THR A 175 -15.25 -17.54 3.37
C THR A 175 -13.82 -17.11 3.70
N PRO A 176 -13.04 -17.93 4.41
CA PRO A 176 -11.64 -17.62 4.67
C PRO A 176 -10.85 -17.53 3.36
N PRO A 177 -9.69 -16.87 3.36
CA PRO A 177 -9.00 -16.48 2.14
C PRO A 177 -8.31 -17.68 1.44
N LEU A 178 -8.43 -18.89 1.97
CA LEU A 178 -7.99 -20.13 1.32
C LEU A 178 -9.12 -21.17 1.43
N PRO A 179 -9.43 -21.90 0.34
CA PRO A 179 -10.40 -22.99 0.38
C PRO A 179 -10.04 -24.04 1.43
N GLY A 180 -11.00 -24.40 2.28
CA GLY A 180 -10.83 -25.40 3.34
C GLY A 180 -10.07 -24.92 4.57
N ALA A 181 -9.63 -23.66 4.62
CA ALA A 181 -9.02 -23.12 5.83
C ALA A 181 -10.06 -22.94 6.95
N ALA A 182 -9.62 -23.07 8.20
CA ALA A 182 -10.48 -22.80 9.35
C ALA A 182 -10.77 -21.30 9.50
N LYS A 183 -11.97 -20.97 9.99
CA LYS A 183 -12.39 -19.61 10.35
C LYS A 183 -12.71 -19.53 11.84
N VAL A 184 -12.39 -18.40 12.47
CA VAL A 184 -12.83 -18.02 13.81
C VAL A 184 -13.33 -16.58 13.81
N ASP A 185 -14.25 -16.27 14.71
CA ASP A 185 -14.79 -14.90 14.85
C ASP A 185 -13.85 -13.98 15.62
N LEU A 186 -13.06 -14.54 16.55
CA LEU A 186 -12.05 -13.83 17.32
C LEU A 186 -10.83 -14.73 17.55
N CYS A 187 -9.62 -14.17 17.44
CA CYS A 187 -8.41 -14.89 17.82
C CYS A 187 -8.38 -15.14 19.34
N SER A 188 -7.99 -16.36 19.74
CA SER A 188 -7.76 -16.69 21.14
C SER A 188 -6.58 -15.92 21.72
N SER A 189 -6.75 -15.40 22.94
CA SER A 189 -5.73 -14.67 23.72
C SER A 189 -4.60 -15.56 24.19
#